data_AF-B6IXZ2-F1
#
_entry.id   AF-B6IXZ2-F1
#
_cell.length_a   1.000
_cell.length_b   1.000
_cell.length_c   1.000
_cell.angle_alpha   90.00
_cell.angle_beta   90.00
_cell.angle_gamma   90.00
#
_symmetry.space_group_name_H-M   'P 1'
#
loop_
_entity.id
_entity.type
_entity.pdbx_description
1 polymer ?
#
loop_
_entity_poly.entity_id
_entity_poly.type
_entity_poly.pdbx_seq_one_letter_code
_entity_poly.pdbx_strand_id
1 'polypeptide(L)'
;MRSILDSFVVLEVEGPGMVRFRLAGTRERTRYGFEVTGLNYMDFVPEARRSDAFSAFDRMVRTPCGMYALIRSRTGYGRGTFNEALGFPFRSDHSGRLHLVFQSNDIDFDESRVLEADPLALHHTVEGRRYIDIGFGLPSF
;
A
#
# COMPACT_ATOMS: atom_id res chain seq x y z
N MET A 1 -18.47 0.43 -16.56
CA MET A 1 -17.18 1.12 -16.39
C MET A 1 -16.73 0.87 -14.96
N ARG A 2 -15.57 0.24 -14.72
CA ARG A 2 -15.05 0.09 -13.34
C ARG A 2 -14.62 1.47 -12.85
N SER A 3 -15.10 1.90 -11.69
CA SER A 3 -14.63 3.15 -11.07
C SER A 3 -13.20 2.94 -10.60
N ILE A 4 -12.29 3.87 -10.89
CA ILE A 4 -10.90 3.77 -10.41
C ILE A 4 -10.82 4.28 -8.95
N LEU A 5 -11.71 5.21 -8.58
CA LEU A 5 -11.80 5.83 -7.26
C LEU A 5 -12.03 4.85 -6.11
N ASP A 6 -12.65 3.70 -6.37
CA ASP A 6 -12.90 2.68 -5.34
C ASP A 6 -11.60 2.05 -4.81
N SER A 7 -10.52 2.13 -5.60
CA SER A 7 -9.27 1.40 -5.41
C SER A 7 -8.08 2.29 -5.12
N PHE A 8 -8.32 3.58 -4.91
CA PHE A 8 -7.29 4.51 -4.51
C PHE A 8 -7.11 4.55 -3.00
N VAL A 9 -5.87 4.69 -2.56
CA VAL A 9 -5.55 5.25 -1.25
C VAL A 9 -4.70 6.50 -1.43
N VAL A 10 -4.93 7.50 -0.58
CA VAL A 10 -4.04 8.66 -0.45
C VAL A 10 -3.38 8.53 0.91
N LEU A 11 -2.05 8.43 0.90
CA LEU A 11 -1.23 8.38 2.09
C LEU A 11 -0.47 9.69 2.25
N GLU A 12 -0.36 10.19 3.48
CA GLU A 12 0.51 11.31 3.80
C GLU A 12 1.60 10.85 4.77
N VAL A 13 2.86 11.03 4.39
CA VAL A 13 3.99 10.76 5.28
C VAL A 13 4.19 11.97 6.17
N GLU A 14 3.86 11.83 7.46
CA GLU A 14 3.92 12.94 8.40
C GLU A 14 5.23 13.03 9.18
N GLY A 15 5.97 11.91 9.24
CA GLY A 15 7.23 11.78 9.94
C GLY A 15 7.59 10.32 10.16
N PRO A 16 8.69 10.02 10.88
CA PRO A 16 9.11 8.67 11.21
C PRO A 16 7.98 7.84 11.83
N GLY A 17 7.65 6.71 11.19
CA GLY A 17 6.62 5.78 11.67
C GLY A 17 5.16 6.26 11.53
N MET A 18 4.92 7.44 10.95
CA MET A 18 3.58 8.03 10.80
C MET A 18 3.24 8.24 9.32
N VAL A 19 2.38 7.36 8.80
CA VAL A 19 1.90 7.38 7.42
C VAL A 19 0.37 7.34 7.44
N ARG A 20 -0.28 8.50 7.28
CA ARG A 20 -1.73 8.62 7.45
C ARG A 20 -2.50 8.23 6.21
N PHE A 21 -3.58 7.50 6.35
CA PHE A 21 -4.62 7.49 5.33
C PHE A 21 -5.35 8.84 5.31
N ARG A 22 -5.20 9.60 4.23
CA ARG A 22 -6.00 10.80 3.94
C ARG A 22 -7.28 10.44 3.20
N LEU A 23 -7.27 9.36 2.42
CA LEU A 23 -8.42 8.82 1.72
C LEU A 23 -8.22 7.32 1.50
N ALA A 24 -9.31 6.55 1.60
CA ALA A 24 -9.38 5.18 1.12
C ALA A 24 -10.67 4.97 0.34
N GLY A 25 -10.52 4.50 -0.90
CA GLY A 25 -11.64 4.12 -1.75
C GLY A 25 -12.44 2.95 -1.14
N THR A 26 -13.67 2.77 -1.61
CA THR A 26 -14.59 1.78 -1.05
C THR A 26 -14.04 0.36 -1.08
N ARG A 27 -13.34 -0.04 -2.16
CA ARG A 27 -12.73 -1.37 -2.29
C ARG A 27 -11.58 -1.54 -1.30
N GLU A 28 -10.79 -0.50 -1.09
CA GLU A 28 -9.71 -0.51 -0.10
C GLU A 28 -10.27 -0.64 1.32
N ARG A 29 -11.31 0.13 1.65
CA ARG A 29 -12.02 -0.02 2.94
C ARG A 29 -12.59 -1.43 3.14
N THR A 30 -13.18 -2.02 2.11
CA THR A 30 -13.66 -3.41 2.17
C THR A 30 -12.51 -4.38 2.42
N ARG A 31 -11.32 -4.16 1.83
CA ARG A 31 -10.13 -5.00 2.07
C ARG A 31 -9.69 -4.96 3.53
N TYR A 32 -9.72 -3.79 4.17
CA TYR A 32 -9.40 -3.66 5.60
C TYR A 32 -10.52 -4.14 6.52
N GLY A 33 -11.78 -4.11 6.07
CA GLY A 33 -12.95 -4.51 6.85
C GLY A 33 -13.52 -3.42 7.77
N PHE A 34 -12.93 -2.22 7.76
CA PHE A 34 -13.36 -1.06 8.55
C PHE A 34 -12.91 0.27 7.88
N GLU A 35 -13.36 1.40 8.43
CA GLU A 35 -12.91 2.72 7.96
C GLU A 35 -11.47 2.98 8.41
N VAL A 36 -10.56 3.17 7.45
CA VAL A 36 -9.12 3.39 7.71
C VAL A 36 -8.70 4.85 7.60
N THR A 37 -9.54 5.73 7.05
CA THR A 37 -9.22 7.15 6.90
C THR A 37 -8.92 7.78 8.26
N GLY A 38 -7.81 8.53 8.33
CA GLY A 38 -7.31 9.16 9.56
C GLY A 38 -6.38 8.27 10.39
N LEU A 39 -6.36 6.95 10.16
CA LEU A 39 -5.51 6.01 10.87
C LEU A 39 -4.10 5.95 10.28
N ASN A 40 -3.16 5.46 11.08
CA ASN A 40 -1.77 5.25 10.66
C ASN A 40 -1.64 3.90 9.94
N TYR A 41 -1.19 3.93 8.68
CA TYR A 41 -0.89 2.74 7.87
C TYR A 41 0.03 1.76 8.61
N MET A 42 1.01 2.27 9.35
CA MET A 42 2.03 1.45 10.02
C MET A 42 1.45 0.55 11.12
N ASP A 43 0.27 0.88 11.66
CA ASP A 43 -0.40 0.08 12.68
C ASP A 43 -0.90 -1.26 12.09
N PHE A 44 -1.16 -1.31 10.78
CA PHE A 44 -1.61 -2.50 10.05
C PHE A 44 -0.46 -3.29 9.42
N VAL A 45 0.78 -2.84 9.56
CA VAL A 45 1.96 -3.56 9.10
C VAL A 45 2.50 -4.40 10.27
N PRO A 46 2.78 -5.71 10.07
CA PRO A 46 3.43 -6.54 11.08
C PRO A 46 4.73 -5.91 11.57
N GLU A 47 5.00 -5.99 12.87
CA GLU A 47 6.13 -5.28 13.52
C GLU A 47 7.47 -5.51 12.81
N ALA A 48 7.78 -6.78 12.50
CA ALA A 48 9.01 -7.18 11.81
C ALA A 48 9.21 -6.50 10.43
N ARG A 49 8.15 -5.94 9.84
CA ARG A 49 8.15 -5.30 8.53
C ARG A 49 7.95 -3.79 8.56
N ARG A 50 7.67 -3.20 9.72
CA ARG A 50 7.36 -1.77 9.83
C ARG A 50 8.50 -0.89 9.34
N SER A 51 9.74 -1.23 9.70
CA SER A 51 10.91 -0.47 9.25
C SER A 51 11.01 -0.45 7.71
N ASP A 52 10.99 -1.63 7.08
CA ASP A 52 11.07 -1.76 5.62
C ASP A 52 9.90 -1.10 4.88
N ALA A 53 8.69 -1.20 5.44
CA ALA A 53 7.51 -0.55 4.87
C ALA A 53 7.62 0.98 4.96
N PHE A 54 8.05 1.51 6.10
CA PHE A 54 8.25 2.95 6.25
C PHE A 54 9.35 3.47 5.33
N SER A 55 10.50 2.79 5.26
CA SER A 55 11.61 3.14 4.37
C SER A 55 11.18 3.18 2.90
N ALA A 56 10.23 2.34 2.49
CA ALA A 56 9.71 2.35 1.13
C ALA A 56 9.01 3.67 0.79
N PHE A 57 8.18 4.19 1.70
CA PHE A 57 7.49 5.47 1.56
C PHE A 57 8.45 6.65 1.71
N ASP A 58 9.37 6.59 2.69
CA ASP A 58 10.37 7.63 2.92
C ASP A 58 11.27 7.84 1.70
N ARG A 59 11.63 6.76 0.98
CA ARG A 59 12.35 6.84 -0.29
C ARG A 59 11.60 7.63 -1.36
N MET A 60 10.29 7.43 -1.50
CA MET A 60 9.47 8.22 -2.44
C MET A 60 9.40 9.70 -2.03
N VAL A 61 9.46 9.99 -0.73
CA VAL A 61 9.43 11.38 -0.23
C VAL A 61 10.77 12.08 -0.48
N ARG A 62 11.88 11.40 -0.22
CA ARG A 62 13.24 11.95 -0.37
C ARG A 62 13.68 12.08 -1.82
N THR A 63 13.31 11.12 -2.65
CA THR A 63 13.58 11.11 -4.08
C THR A 63 12.24 10.88 -4.78
N PRO A 64 11.50 11.95 -5.16
CA PRO A 64 10.19 11.84 -5.78
C PRO A 64 10.18 10.87 -6.96
N CYS A 65 9.64 9.68 -6.73
CA CYS A 65 9.58 8.59 -7.70
C CYS A 65 8.27 7.83 -7.53
N GLY A 66 7.82 7.20 -8.60
CA GLY A 66 6.71 6.24 -8.53
C GLY A 66 7.13 4.93 -7.88
N MET A 67 6.16 4.15 -7.45
CA MET A 67 6.36 2.83 -6.88
C MET A 67 5.41 1.84 -7.53
N TYR A 68 5.95 0.71 -7.95
CA TYR A 68 5.22 -0.52 -8.22
C TYR A 68 5.43 -1.48 -7.06
N ALA A 69 4.36 -2.02 -6.49
CA ALA A 69 4.43 -3.07 -5.48
C ALA A 69 3.48 -4.21 -5.84
N LEU A 70 4.01 -5.43 -5.76
CA LEU A 70 3.20 -6.65 -5.83
C LEU A 70 3.10 -7.24 -4.43
N ILE A 71 1.89 -7.24 -3.89
CA ILE A 71 1.60 -7.63 -2.51
C ILE A 71 0.75 -8.89 -2.55
N ARG A 72 1.26 -10.00 -2.02
CA ARG A 72 0.46 -11.20 -1.81
C ARG A 72 -0.34 -11.02 -0.52
N SER A 73 -1.66 -11.09 -0.62
CA SER A 73 -2.58 -11.13 0.50
C SER A 73 -3.15 -12.54 0.62
N ARG A 74 -3.14 -13.10 1.84
CA ARG A 74 -3.80 -14.38 2.12
C ARG A 74 -5.04 -14.12 2.96
N THR A 75 -6.17 -14.64 2.49
CA THR A 75 -7.39 -14.74 3.30
C THR A 75 -7.38 -16.07 4.06
N GLY A 76 -8.03 -16.12 5.23
CA GLY A 76 -8.09 -17.33 6.07
C GLY A 76 -8.72 -18.56 5.40
N TYR A 77 -9.39 -18.40 4.25
CA TYR A 77 -10.01 -19.47 3.47
C TYR A 77 -9.08 -20.06 2.39
N GLY A 78 -7.78 -19.81 2.44
CA GLY A 78 -6.79 -20.37 1.51
C GLY A 78 -6.78 -19.73 0.12
N ARG A 79 -7.74 -18.83 -0.19
CA ARG A 79 -7.70 -18.03 -1.41
C ARG A 79 -6.68 -16.91 -1.23
N GLY A 80 -5.55 -17.03 -1.93
CA GLY A 80 -4.57 -15.96 -2.08
C GLY A 80 -5.01 -15.00 -3.17
N THR A 81 -4.81 -13.71 -2.95
CA THR A 81 -4.92 -12.69 -4.00
C THR A 81 -3.60 -11.95 -4.08
N PHE A 82 -3.22 -11.54 -5.30
CA PHE A 82 -2.19 -10.54 -5.45
C PHE A 82 -2.87 -9.18 -5.55
N ASN A 83 -2.36 -8.22 -4.81
CA ASN A 83 -2.66 -6.82 -4.96
C ASN A 83 -1.48 -6.16 -5.66
N GLU A 84 -1.71 -5.69 -6.88
CA GLU A 84 -0.78 -4.86 -7.62
C GLU A 84 -1.08 -3.40 -7.32
N ALA A 85 -0.12 -2.70 -6.71
CA ALA A 85 -0.26 -1.31 -6.33
C ALA A 85 0.72 -0.42 -7.10
N LEU A 86 0.18 0.62 -7.74
CA LEU A 86 0.94 1.68 -8.41
C LEU A 86 0.77 2.99 -7.65
N GLY A 87 1.87 3.53 -7.12
CA GLY A 87 1.90 4.73 -6.30
C GLY A 87 2.71 5.85 -6.91
N PHE A 88 2.23 7.08 -6.80
CA PHE A 88 2.97 8.27 -7.22
C PHE A 88 2.88 9.39 -6.17
N PRO A 89 3.94 10.20 -5.99
CA PRO A 89 3.94 11.33 -5.09
C PRO A 89 3.29 12.54 -5.76
N PHE A 90 2.39 13.20 -5.04
CA PHE A 90 1.73 14.44 -5.42
C PHE A 90 1.97 15.47 -4.33
N ARG A 91 2.25 16.72 -4.70
CA ARG A 91 2.39 17.79 -3.71
C ARG A 91 1.00 18.26 -3.30
N SER A 92 0.75 18.32 -1.99
CA SER A 92 -0.45 18.96 -1.46
C SER A 92 -0.24 20.46 -1.41
N ASP A 93 -1.12 21.23 -2.07
CA ASP A 93 -1.14 22.70 -1.97
C ASP A 93 -1.55 23.16 -0.56
N HIS A 94 -2.26 22.33 0.20
CA HIS A 94 -2.74 22.68 1.54
C HIS A 94 -1.68 22.48 2.62
N SER A 95 -1.02 21.31 2.66
CA SER A 95 -0.04 21.00 3.71
C SER A 95 1.41 21.26 3.30
N GLY A 96 1.68 21.46 2.00
CA GLY A 96 3.02 21.51 1.42
C GLY A 96 3.77 20.16 1.43
N ARG A 97 3.15 19.10 1.99
CA ARG A 97 3.72 17.75 2.08
C ARG A 97 3.39 16.92 0.85
N LEU A 98 4.13 15.83 0.65
CA LEU A 98 3.82 14.87 -0.39
C LEU A 98 2.70 13.91 0.06
N HIS A 99 1.69 13.77 -0.78
CA HIS A 99 0.68 12.73 -0.75
C HIS A 99 1.11 11.61 -1.70
N LEU A 100 1.25 10.40 -1.19
CA LEU A 100 1.49 9.23 -2.00
C LEU A 100 0.13 8.64 -2.37
N VAL A 101 -0.23 8.75 -3.65
CA VAL A 101 -1.51 8.27 -4.16
C VAL A 101 -1.28 6.93 -4.82
N PHE A 102 -1.88 5.87 -4.28
CA PHE A 102 -1.77 4.51 -4.80
C PHE A 102 -3.08 4.03 -5.40
N GLN A 103 -3.00 3.45 -6.59
CA GLN A 103 -4.08 2.70 -7.22
C GLN A 103 -3.78 1.21 -7.11
N SER A 104 -4.78 0.43 -6.72
CA SER A 104 -4.65 -0.99 -6.42
C SER A 104 -5.50 -1.86 -7.34
N ASN A 105 -4.91 -2.88 -7.96
CA ASN A 105 -5.62 -3.90 -8.74
C ASN A 105 -5.51 -5.26 -8.05
N ASP A 106 -6.65 -5.93 -7.88
CA ASP A 106 -6.67 -7.31 -7.40
C ASP A 106 -6.53 -8.27 -8.58
N ILE A 107 -5.55 -9.15 -8.46
CA ILE A 107 -5.27 -10.23 -9.38
C ILE A 107 -5.60 -11.52 -8.62
N ASP A 108 -6.72 -12.12 -8.99
CA ASP A 108 -7.10 -13.44 -8.49
C ASP A 108 -6.06 -14.47 -8.95
N PHE A 109 -5.59 -15.30 -8.03
CA PHE A 109 -4.74 -16.45 -8.36
C PHE A 109 -5.25 -17.68 -7.63
N ASP A 110 -5.41 -18.79 -8.35
CA ASP A 110 -5.90 -20.04 -7.78
C ASP A 110 -4.73 -20.84 -7.20
N GLU A 111 -4.39 -20.59 -5.93
CA GLU A 111 -3.58 -21.53 -5.13
C GLU A 111 -4.53 -22.59 -4.52
N SER A 112 -4.98 -23.53 -5.34
CA SER A 112 -5.58 -24.78 -4.86
C SER A 112 -4.52 -25.65 -4.17
N ARG A 113 -4.10 -25.26 -2.96
CA ARG A 113 -3.42 -26.06 -1.90
C ARG A 113 -2.62 -25.13 -0.97
N VAL A 114 -3.12 -24.86 0.23
CA VAL A 114 -2.42 -24.98 1.53
C VAL A 114 -3.48 -24.80 2.64
N LEU A 115 -3.48 -25.72 3.62
CA LEU A 115 -4.37 -25.75 4.79
C LEU A 115 -3.85 -24.86 5.94
N GLU A 116 -4.82 -24.38 6.72
CA GLU A 116 -4.75 -23.74 8.05
C GLU A 116 -3.98 -22.43 8.19
N ALA A 117 -4.71 -21.30 8.25
CA ALA A 117 -4.24 -20.07 8.86
C ALA A 117 -5.39 -19.25 9.45
N ASP A 118 -5.10 -18.57 10.56
CA ASP A 118 -5.98 -17.74 11.39
C ASP A 118 -6.90 -16.81 10.56
N PRO A 119 -8.24 -16.88 10.73
CA PRO A 119 -9.21 -16.10 9.96
C PRO A 119 -9.07 -14.57 10.09
N LEU A 120 -8.30 -14.07 11.07
CA LEU A 120 -8.08 -12.64 11.29
C LEU A 120 -6.76 -12.11 10.71
N ALA A 121 -5.85 -12.98 10.28
CA ALA A 121 -4.52 -12.56 9.85
C ALA A 121 -4.47 -12.31 8.34
N LEU A 122 -4.82 -11.09 7.93
CA LEU A 122 -4.52 -10.61 6.58
C LEU A 122 -2.99 -10.45 6.44
N HIS A 123 -2.31 -11.55 6.10
CA HIS A 123 -0.88 -11.54 5.90
C HIS A 123 -0.56 -10.90 4.55
N HIS A 124 -0.03 -9.69 4.58
CA HIS A 124 0.56 -9.04 3.41
C HIS A 124 2.03 -9.42 3.30
N THR A 125 2.43 -10.02 2.19
CA THR A 125 3.84 -10.25 1.82
C THR A 125 4.17 -9.40 0.59
N VAL A 126 5.23 -8.60 0.64
CA VAL A 126 5.69 -7.85 -0.54
C VAL A 126 6.58 -8.78 -1.34
N GLU A 127 6.10 -9.20 -2.50
CA GLU A 127 6.78 -10.16 -3.39
C GLU A 127 7.72 -9.45 -4.35
N GLY A 128 7.39 -8.21 -4.69
CA GLY A 128 8.21 -7.37 -5.55
C GLY A 128 7.94 -5.90 -5.27
N ARG A 129 9.00 -5.10 -5.33
CA ARG A 129 8.91 -3.65 -5.32
C ARG A 129 9.88 -3.08 -6.34
N ARG A 130 9.41 -2.15 -7.16
CA ARG A 130 10.22 -1.41 -8.13
C ARG A 130 9.89 0.06 -8.02
N TYR A 131 10.88 0.91 -8.22
CA TYR A 131 10.68 2.35 -8.32
C TYR A 131 10.60 2.75 -9.79
N ILE A 132 9.78 3.76 -10.07
CA ILE A 132 9.56 4.33 -11.40
C ILE A 132 10.13 5.74 -11.37
N ASP A 133 11.11 6.03 -12.23
CA ASP A 133 11.61 7.39 -12.37
C ASP A 133 10.54 8.27 -13.04
N ILE A 134 10.25 9.40 -12.42
CA ILE A 134 9.31 10.41 -12.91
C ILE A 134 9.99 11.76 -13.20
N GLY A 135 11.32 11.75 -13.36
CA GLY A 135 12.14 12.92 -13.68
C GLY A 135 13.07 13.39 -12.55
N PHE A 136 13.18 12.64 -11.45
CA PHE A 136 14.05 12.97 -10.30
C PHE A 136 15.07 11.87 -9.99
N GLY A 137 15.17 10.85 -10.84
CA GLY A 137 16.01 9.68 -10.63
C GLY A 137 15.34 8.63 -9.74
N LEU A 138 16.10 7.58 -9.44
CA LEU A 138 15.68 6.50 -8.54
C LEU A 138 16.37 6.63 -7.17
N PRO A 139 15.73 6.18 -6.08
CA PRO A 139 16.38 6.15 -4.76
C PRO A 139 17.66 5.30 -4.79
N SER A 140 18.74 5.80 -4.17
CA SER A 140 19.93 4.99 -3.90
C SER A 140 19.69 4.00 -2.76
N PHE A 141 20.30 2.82 -2.85
CA PHE A 141 20.11 1.71 -1.90
C PHE A 141 20.89 1.90 -0.61
#